data_AF-A0A1Q4B8J1-F1
#
_entry.id   AF-A0A1Q4B8J1-F1
#
_cell.length_a   1.000
_cell.length_b   1.000
_cell.length_c   1.000
_cell.angle_alpha   90.00
_cell.angle_beta   90.00
_cell.angle_gamma   90.00
#
_symmetry.space_group_name_H-M   'P 1'
#
loop_
_entity.id
_entity.type
_entity.pdbx_description
1 polymer ?
#
loop_
_entity_poly.entity_id
_entity_poly.type
_entity_poly.pdbx_seq_one_letter_code
_entity_poly.pdbx_strand_id
1 'polypeptide(L)'
;MTAIYTYWISTALLSLLYLTSAYLYVTKADRVRQALADLGYPAYLVQVMIAVKVLGVVAILSRFNIALSDLAYAGIFYHLLLSGLAHLGVRKPIDAVPAVVGLVLVIASFVTQNAGRDVPSPYLLAAML
;
A
#
# COMPACT_ATOMS: atom_id res chain seq x y z
N MET A 1 -12.00 -13.50 -16.96
CA MET A 1 -12.12 -14.38 -15.78
C MET A 1 -10.85 -14.43 -14.93
N THR A 2 -9.65 -14.40 -15.48
CA THR A 2 -8.40 -14.39 -14.67
C THR A 2 -8.16 -13.05 -13.96
N ALA A 3 -8.40 -11.92 -14.64
CA ALA A 3 -8.13 -10.58 -14.09
C ALA A 3 -8.91 -10.25 -12.81
N ILE A 4 -10.16 -10.70 -12.67
CA ILE A 4 -10.96 -10.45 -11.46
C ILE A 4 -10.39 -11.20 -10.24
N TYR A 5 -9.87 -12.42 -10.42
CA TYR A 5 -9.20 -13.16 -9.35
C TYR A 5 -7.87 -12.51 -8.99
N THR A 6 -7.05 -12.14 -9.99
CA THR A 6 -5.80 -11.40 -9.74
C THR A 6 -6.07 -10.11 -8.97
N TYR A 7 -7.10 -9.37 -9.36
CA TYR A 7 -7.51 -8.15 -8.67
C TYR A 7 -7.84 -8.41 -7.20
N TRP A 8 -8.77 -9.32 -6.91
CA TRP A 8 -9.21 -9.53 -5.54
C TRP A 8 -8.16 -10.18 -4.66
N ILE A 9 -7.38 -11.14 -5.18
CA ILE A 9 -6.28 -11.76 -4.43
C ILE A 9 -5.21 -10.73 -4.08
N SER A 10 -4.75 -9.95 -5.06
CA SER A 10 -3.73 -8.93 -4.81
C SER A 10 -4.23 -7.82 -3.88
N THR A 11 -5.47 -7.37 -4.05
CA THR A 11 -6.10 -6.34 -3.20
C THR A 11 -6.28 -6.83 -1.76
N ALA A 12 -6.72 -8.08 -1.57
CA ALA A 12 -6.89 -8.68 -0.25
C ALA A 12 -5.54 -8.85 0.47
N LEU A 13 -4.52 -9.35 -0.22
CA LEU A 13 -3.17 -9.51 0.35
C LEU A 13 -2.51 -8.16 0.66
N LEU A 14 -2.66 -7.16 -0.21
CA LEU A 14 -2.20 -5.79 0.04
C LEU A 14 -2.88 -5.18 1.26
N SER A 15 -4.21 -5.36 1.36
CA SER A 15 -5.00 -4.89 2.50
C SER A 15 -4.56 -5.57 3.79
N LEU A 16 -4.35 -6.88 3.77
CA LEU A 16 -3.83 -7.63 4.91
C LEU A 16 -2.45 -7.14 5.35
N LEU A 17 -1.55 -6.88 4.40
CA LEU A 17 -0.22 -6.33 4.67
C LEU A 17 -0.30 -4.97 5.35
N TYR A 18 -1.16 -4.06 4.85
CA TYR A 18 -1.36 -2.74 5.42
C TYR A 18 -2.02 -2.77 6.80
N LEU A 19 -3.06 -3.60 6.99
CA LEU A 19 -3.75 -3.73 8.27
C LEU A 19 -2.88 -4.42 9.32
N THR A 20 -2.10 -5.44 8.93
CA THR A 20 -1.11 -6.05 9.84
C THR A 20 -0.04 -5.04 10.24
N SER A 21 0.43 -4.23 9.29
CA SER A 21 1.37 -3.13 9.57
C SER A 21 0.76 -2.11 10.54
N ALA A 22 -0.47 -1.64 10.31
CA ALA A 22 -1.15 -0.72 11.21
C ALA A 22 -1.38 -1.32 12.61
N TYR A 23 -1.77 -2.60 12.68
CA TYR A 23 -1.91 -3.33 13.93
C TYR A 23 -0.59 -3.38 14.72
N LEU A 24 0.54 -3.61 14.05
CA LEU A 24 1.87 -3.57 14.69
C LEU A 24 2.25 -2.16 15.15
N TYR A 25 1.86 -1.11 14.43
CA TYR A 25 2.07 0.27 14.84
C TYR A 25 1.31 0.61 16.14
N VAL A 26 0.13 0.03 16.33
CA VAL A 26 -0.67 0.21 17.55
C VAL A 26 -0.16 -0.68 18.69
N THR A 27 0.05 -1.96 18.44
CA THR A 27 0.35 -2.95 19.50
C THR A 27 1.83 -3.04 19.88
N LYS A 28 2.74 -2.61 19.00
CA LYS A 28 4.19 -2.62 19.22
C LYS A 28 4.78 -1.23 18.97
N ALA A 29 4.12 -0.19 19.50
CA ALA A 29 4.43 1.21 19.24
C ALA A 29 5.91 1.54 19.50
N ASP A 30 6.50 1.07 20.59
CA ASP A 30 7.90 1.38 20.92
C ASP A 30 8.89 0.77 19.92
N ARG A 31 8.65 -0.48 19.50
CA ARG A 31 9.45 -1.14 18.46
C ARG A 31 9.35 -0.41 17.13
N VAL A 32 8.15 0.08 16.77
CA VAL A 32 7.95 0.84 15.54
C VAL A 32 8.60 2.23 15.63
N ARG A 33 8.50 2.92 16.76
CA ARG A 33 9.20 4.20 16.99
C ARG A 33 10.70 4.02 16.84
N GLN A 34 11.27 2.97 17.42
CA GLN A 34 12.70 2.66 17.27
C GLN A 34 13.05 2.35 15.81
N ALA A 35 12.25 1.55 15.11
CA ALA A 35 12.48 1.25 13.69
C ALA A 35 12.43 2.51 12.81
N LEU A 36 11.52 3.45 13.11
CA LEU A 36 11.46 4.75 12.42
C LEU A 36 12.65 5.64 12.77
N ALA A 37 13.08 5.66 14.03
CA ALA A 37 14.27 6.41 14.47
C ALA A 37 15.55 5.89 13.80
N ASP A 38 15.71 4.56 13.66
CA ASP A 38 16.80 3.93 12.91
C ASP A 38 16.83 4.38 11.43
N LEU A 39 15.68 4.76 10.87
CA LEU A 39 15.53 5.30 9.52
C LEU A 39 15.63 6.83 9.47
N GLY A 40 15.82 7.50 10.62
CA GLY A 40 15.90 8.96 10.72
C GLY A 40 14.54 9.68 10.75
N TYR A 41 13.44 8.96 10.96
CA TYR A 41 12.09 9.55 10.99
C TYR A 41 11.62 9.94 12.40
N PRO A 42 10.82 11.01 12.53
CA PRO A 42 10.29 11.47 13.80
C PRO A 42 9.14 10.60 14.33
N ALA A 43 8.98 10.55 15.65
CA ALA A 43 8.01 9.67 16.32
C ALA A 43 6.53 9.97 16.01
N TYR A 44 6.18 11.22 15.68
CA TYR A 44 4.80 11.58 15.32
C TYR A 44 4.31 10.83 14.07
N LEU A 45 5.25 10.38 13.22
CA LEU A 45 4.93 9.66 12.00
C LEU A 45 4.18 8.35 12.27
N VAL A 46 4.35 7.73 13.45
CA VAL A 46 3.61 6.52 13.83
C VAL A 46 2.10 6.72 13.74
N GLN A 47 1.58 7.81 14.31
CA GLN A 47 0.13 8.08 14.33
C GLN A 47 -0.40 8.39 12.94
N VAL A 48 0.34 9.19 12.16
CA VAL A 48 0.00 9.50 10.77
C VAL A 48 -0.04 8.22 9.93
N MET A 49 0.95 7.34 10.11
CA MET A 49 1.04 6.08 9.37
C MET A 49 -0.08 5.10 9.70
N ILE A 50 -0.53 5.02 10.95
CA ILE A 50 -1.73 4.22 11.30
C ILE A 50 -2.94 4.73 10.52
N ALA A 51 -3.19 6.05 10.56
CA ALA A 51 -4.35 6.64 9.92
C ALA A 51 -4.33 6.42 8.40
N VAL A 52 -3.24 6.77 7.71
CA VAL A 52 -3.17 6.62 6.24
C VAL A 52 -3.20 5.16 5.80
N LYS A 53 -2.65 4.22 6.58
CA LYS A 53 -2.71 2.79 6.23
C LYS A 53 -4.15 2.27 6.26
N VAL A 54 -4.91 2.62 7.29
CA VAL A 54 -6.33 2.23 7.41
C VAL A 54 -7.17 2.93 6.33
N LEU A 55 -7.01 4.23 6.16
CA LEU A 55 -7.74 5.00 5.15
C LEU A 55 -7.45 4.52 3.72
N GLY A 56 -6.19 4.19 3.41
CA GLY A 56 -5.81 3.63 2.12
C GLY A 56 -6.51 2.31 1.83
N VAL A 57 -6.57 1.40 2.82
CA VAL A 57 -7.29 0.12 2.70
C VAL A 57 -8.79 0.33 2.51
N VAL A 58 -9.40 1.24 3.28
CA VAL A 58 -10.82 1.58 3.14
C VAL A 58 -11.11 2.14 1.75
N ALA A 59 -10.27 3.03 1.24
CA ALA A 59 -10.44 3.64 -0.07
C ALA A 59 -10.41 2.59 -1.20
N ILE A 60 -9.43 1.68 -1.20
CA ILE A 60 -9.30 0.67 -2.28
C ILE A 60 -10.35 -0.44 -2.19
N LEU A 61 -10.84 -0.80 -0.99
CA LEU A 61 -11.84 -1.85 -0.81
C LEU A 61 -13.26 -1.35 -1.07
N SER A 62 -13.60 -0.15 -0.59
CA SER A 62 -14.94 0.43 -0.75
C SER A 62 -15.23 0.80 -2.20
N ARG A 63 -14.21 1.23 -2.96
CA ARG A 63 -14.30 1.66 -4.36
C ARG A 63 -15.41 2.70 -4.64
N PHE A 64 -15.89 3.41 -3.62
CA PHE A 64 -17.07 4.28 -3.77
C PHE A 64 -16.82 5.47 -4.69
N ASN A 65 -15.56 5.89 -4.84
CA ASN A 65 -15.13 6.96 -5.72
C ASN A 65 -13.84 6.55 -6.45
N ILE A 66 -13.85 6.67 -7.79
CA ILE A 66 -12.73 6.27 -8.65
C ILE A 66 -11.50 7.13 -8.36
N ALA A 67 -11.65 8.45 -8.32
CA ALA A 67 -10.53 9.36 -8.08
C ALA A 67 -9.89 9.14 -6.70
N LEU A 68 -10.69 8.89 -5.67
CA LEU A 68 -10.16 8.59 -4.33
C LEU A 68 -9.45 7.23 -4.28
N SER A 69 -10.00 6.22 -4.96
CA SER A 69 -9.34 4.91 -5.05
C SER A 69 -8.00 5.01 -5.77
N ASP A 70 -7.95 5.75 -6.88
CA ASP A 70 -6.74 5.93 -7.68
C ASP A 70 -5.70 6.77 -6.93
N LEU A 71 -6.13 7.79 -6.17
CA LEU A 71 -5.28 8.52 -5.24
C LEU A 71 -4.70 7.60 -4.15
N ALA A 72 -5.50 6.71 -3.60
CA ALA A 72 -5.04 5.73 -2.61
C ALA A 72 -4.02 4.75 -3.22
N TYR A 73 -4.25 4.26 -4.44
CA TYR A 73 -3.28 3.43 -5.16
C TYR A 73 -1.95 4.15 -5.37
N ALA A 74 -1.97 5.40 -5.83
CA ALA A 74 -0.76 6.20 -6.01
C ALA A 74 -0.02 6.42 -4.67
N GLY A 75 -0.74 6.78 -3.61
CA GLY A 75 -0.17 6.97 -2.28
C GLY A 75 0.48 5.69 -1.73
N ILE A 76 -0.20 4.54 -1.87
CA ILE A 76 0.31 3.23 -1.46
C ILE A 76 1.56 2.86 -2.26
N PHE A 77 1.56 3.09 -3.57
CA PHE A 77 2.70 2.84 -4.44
C PHE A 77 3.94 3.63 -4.00
N TYR A 78 3.81 4.95 -3.85
CA TYR A 78 4.93 5.80 -3.44
C TYR A 78 5.40 5.50 -2.02
N HIS A 79 4.48 5.19 -1.10
CA HIS A 79 4.85 4.73 0.24
C HIS A 79 5.76 3.50 0.17
N LEU A 80 5.34 2.47 -0.56
CA LEU A 80 6.07 1.20 -0.64
C LEU A 80 7.42 1.37 -1.34
N LEU A 81 7.47 2.15 -2.43
CA LEU A 81 8.70 2.47 -3.13
C LEU A 81 9.70 3.18 -2.20
N LEU A 82 9.27 4.25 -1.54
CA LEU A 82 10.13 5.02 -0.64
C LEU A 82 10.52 4.23 0.61
N SER A 83 9.63 3.39 1.14
CA SER A 83 9.92 2.48 2.26
C SER A 83 11.01 1.48 1.89
N GLY A 84 10.93 0.86 0.71
CA GLY A 84 11.96 -0.05 0.22
C GLY A 84 13.31 0.66 0.07
N LEU A 85 13.32 1.85 -0.55
CA LEU A 85 14.54 2.65 -0.72
C LEU A 85 15.14 3.08 0.63
N ALA A 86 14.32 3.42 1.63
CA ALA A 86 14.81 3.79 2.96
C ALA A 86 15.56 2.63 3.64
N HIS A 87 15.02 1.41 3.57
CA HIS A 87 15.67 0.21 4.11
C HIS A 87 16.97 -0.15 3.39
N LEU A 88 17.02 0.04 2.06
CA LEU A 88 18.26 -0.10 1.29
C LEU A 88 19.30 0.96 1.68
N GLY A 89 18.87 2.21 1.89
CA GLY A 89 19.74 3.32 2.29
C GLY A 89 20.45 3.10 3.63
N VAL A 90 19.78 2.46 4.60
CA VAL A 90 20.37 2.08 5.90
C VAL A 90 21.02 0.69 5.88
N ARG A 91 21.22 0.09 4.71
CA ARG A 91 21.85 -1.24 4.52
C ARG A 91 21.14 -2.38 5.25
N LYS A 92 19.80 -2.32 5.37
CA LYS A 92 18.94 -3.38 5.91
C LYS A 92 18.00 -3.96 4.84
N PRO A 93 18.53 -4.66 3.80
CA PRO A 93 17.73 -5.10 2.66
C PRO A 93 16.64 -6.13 3.02
N ILE A 94 16.85 -6.94 4.06
CA ILE A 94 15.86 -7.92 4.54
C ILE A 94 14.60 -7.20 5.05
N ASP A 95 14.76 -6.04 5.67
CA ASP A 95 13.63 -5.25 6.17
C ASP A 95 12.82 -4.59 5.04
N ALA A 96 13.37 -4.52 3.82
CA ALA A 96 12.67 -4.02 2.63
C ALA A 96 11.70 -5.05 2.02
N VAL A 97 11.77 -6.33 2.40
CA VAL A 97 10.96 -7.40 1.78
C VAL A 97 9.46 -7.11 1.81
N PRO A 98 8.83 -6.67 2.93
CA PRO A 98 7.41 -6.33 2.93
C PRO A 98 7.06 -5.21 1.96
N ALA A 99 7.96 -4.24 1.78
CA ALA A 99 7.76 -3.13 0.85
C ALA A 99 7.79 -3.62 -0.61
N VAL A 100 8.74 -4.50 -0.96
CA VAL A 100 8.84 -5.11 -2.29
C VAL A 100 7.62 -5.98 -2.60
N VAL A 101 7.20 -6.84 -1.67
CA VAL A 101 5.99 -7.67 -1.82
C VAL A 101 4.77 -6.79 -2.00
N GLY A 102 4.61 -5.76 -1.15
CA GLY A 102 3.53 -4.79 -1.27
C GLY A 102 3.55 -4.08 -2.63
N LEU A 103 4.72 -3.76 -3.19
CA LEU A 103 4.86 -3.07 -4.46
C LEU A 103 4.35 -3.94 -5.62
N VAL A 104 4.68 -5.23 -5.61
CA VAL A 104 4.15 -6.19 -6.59
C VAL A 104 2.62 -6.30 -6.47
N LEU A 105 2.11 -6.39 -5.24
CA LEU A 105 0.67 -6.50 -4.98
C LEU A 105 -0.10 -5.26 -5.40
N VAL A 106 0.40 -4.05 -5.13
CA VAL A 106 -0.28 -2.80 -5.53
C VAL A 106 -0.27 -2.64 -7.06
N ILE A 107 0.82 -3.01 -7.75
CA ILE A 107 0.87 -2.99 -9.21
C ILE A 107 -0.14 -3.98 -9.80
N ALA A 108 -0.14 -5.23 -9.31
CA ALA A 108 -1.08 -6.25 -9.78
C ALA A 108 -2.54 -5.83 -9.54
N SER A 109 -2.83 -5.30 -8.35
CA SER A 109 -4.15 -4.80 -7.98
C SER A 109 -4.57 -3.62 -8.86
N PHE A 110 -3.70 -2.62 -9.04
CA PHE A 110 -3.98 -1.44 -9.86
C PHE A 110 -4.21 -1.79 -11.32
N VAL A 111 -3.34 -2.60 -11.95
CA VAL A 111 -3.46 -2.96 -13.38
C VAL A 111 -4.73 -3.77 -13.65
N THR A 112 -5.20 -4.55 -12.68
CA THR A 112 -6.41 -5.38 -12.84
C THR A 112 -7.68 -4.76 -12.24
N GLN A 113 -7.62 -3.55 -11.68
CA GLN A 113 -8.72 -2.94 -10.92
C GLN A 113 -10.04 -2.80 -11.69
N ASN A 114 -9.98 -2.57 -13.00
CA ASN A 114 -11.18 -2.42 -13.83
C ASN A 114 -11.95 -3.74 -13.97
N ALA A 115 -11.34 -4.90 -13.68
CA ALA A 115 -12.05 -6.17 -13.63
C ALA A 115 -13.00 -6.29 -12.43
N GLY A 116 -12.84 -5.44 -11.40
CA GLY A 116 -13.68 -5.41 -10.20
C GLY A 116 -14.60 -4.19 -10.11
N ARG A 117 -14.79 -3.45 -11.22
CA ARG A 117 -15.64 -2.25 -11.28
C ARG A 117 -16.66 -2.33 -12.41
N ASP A 118 -17.85 -1.77 -12.15
CA ASP A 118 -18.88 -1.57 -13.18
C ASP A 118 -18.53 -0.38 -14.10
N VAL A 119 -17.95 0.68 -13.52
CA VAL A 119 -17.45 1.85 -14.26
C VAL A 119 -15.91 1.83 -14.23
N PRO A 120 -15.25 1.75 -15.40
CA PRO A 120 -13.80 1.66 -15.46
C PRO A 120 -13.12 2.97 -15.06
N SER A 121 -11.96 2.86 -14.39
CA SER A 121 -11.05 3.99 -14.22
C SER A 121 -10.42 4.38 -15.57
N PRO A 122 -10.35 5.68 -15.90
CA PRO A 122 -9.83 6.16 -17.18
C PRO A 122 -8.31 5.96 -17.35
N TYR A 123 -7.56 5.85 -16.24
CA TYR A 123 -6.10 5.84 -16.29
C TYR A 123 -5.50 4.56 -16.90
N LEU A 124 -6.22 3.45 -16.90
CA LEU A 124 -5.78 2.22 -17.58
C LEU A 124 -6.14 2.19 -19.06
N LEU A 125 -7.27 2.79 -19.44
CA LEU A 125 -7.67 2.92 -20.85
C LEU A 125 -6.70 3.84 -21.60
N ALA A 126 -6.22 4.90 -20.96
CA ALA A 126 -5.23 5.83 -21.51
C ALA A 126 -3.82 5.23 -21.63
N ALA A 127 -3.49 4.16 -20.89
CA ALA A 127 -2.17 3.50 -20.94
C ALA A 127 -2.07 2.42 -22.03
N MET A 128 -3.20 2.07 -22.67
CA MET A 128 -3.29 1.03 -23.72
C MET A 128 -3.62 1.60 -25.12
N LEU A 129 -3.73 2.92 -25.24
CA LEU A 129 -3.91 3.68 -26.49
C LEU A 129 -2.65 4.48 -26.80
#